data_AF-A0A497BUW9-F1
#
_entry.id   AF-A0A497BUW9-F1
#
_cell.length_a   1.000
_cell.length_b   1.000
_cell.length_c   1.000
_cell.angle_alpha   90.00
_cell.angle_beta   90.00
_cell.angle_gamma   90.00
#
_symmetry.space_group_name_H-M   'P 1'
#
loop_
_entity.id
_entity.type
_entity.pdbx_description
1 polymer ?
#
loop_
_entity_poly.entity_id
_entity_poly.type
_entity_poly.pdbx_seq_one_letter_code
_entity_poly.pdbx_strand_id
1 'polypeptide(L)'
;MKTLNPLNLVKINKPYPESFLERWRAGDYSMLTNSHASDYIKKIIVHKAKNRPGRRFFGEAYIASNMEMIEGWYTSYKWLTAPKWIVGEGLKPGFEKSFYLALMKHIGKDCLISLQEEATKLVRKYKKPVAPDLWIIDNDGCFNFIESKLPGDFIGKHQLAGFALIEKFVGAVKPVSIGVMDMAPEK
;
A
#
# COMPACT_ATOMS: atom_id res chain seq x y z
N MET A 1 27.11 2.10 -16.73
CA MET A 1 25.75 2.09 -16.14
C MET A 1 25.67 0.89 -15.23
N LYS A 2 25.38 1.04 -13.93
CA LYS A 2 25.07 -0.12 -13.08
C LYS A 2 23.71 -0.66 -13.53
N THR A 3 23.66 -1.90 -13.97
CA THR A 3 22.43 -2.64 -14.24
C THR A 3 21.59 -2.63 -12.96
N LEU A 4 20.36 -2.10 -13.05
CA LEU A 4 19.39 -2.28 -11.98
C LEU A 4 19.15 -3.78 -11.85
N ASN A 5 19.32 -4.33 -10.64
CA ASN A 5 18.89 -5.70 -10.39
C ASN A 5 17.40 -5.81 -10.76
N PRO A 6 16.97 -6.92 -11.37
CA PRO A 6 15.56 -7.14 -11.65
C PRO A 6 14.79 -7.08 -10.33
N LEU A 7 13.73 -6.27 -10.28
CA LEU A 7 12.82 -6.15 -9.13
C LEU A 7 12.34 -7.54 -8.73
N ASN A 8 12.62 -7.97 -7.50
CA ASN A 8 12.20 -9.27 -7.02
C ASN A 8 10.75 -9.20 -6.54
N LEU A 9 9.82 -9.21 -7.49
CA LEU A 9 8.39 -9.09 -7.22
C LEU A 9 7.80 -10.44 -6.79
N VAL A 10 7.27 -10.51 -5.59
CA VAL A 10 6.52 -11.68 -5.11
C VAL A 10 5.12 -11.63 -5.71
N LYS A 11 4.73 -12.62 -6.51
CA LYS A 11 3.36 -12.77 -7.01
C LYS A 11 2.63 -13.85 -6.23
N ILE A 12 1.47 -13.50 -5.69
CA ILE A 12 0.66 -14.42 -4.90
C ILE A 12 -0.75 -14.43 -5.47
N ASN A 13 -1.24 -15.61 -5.84
CA ASN A 13 -2.64 -15.81 -6.18
C ASN A 13 -3.41 -16.09 -4.89
N LYS A 14 -4.41 -15.29 -4.58
CA LYS A 14 -5.22 -15.44 -3.36
C LYS A 14 -6.71 -15.54 -3.71
N PRO A 15 -7.31 -16.75 -3.70
CA PRO A 15 -8.73 -16.87 -3.92
C PRO A 15 -9.52 -16.21 -2.78
N TYR A 16 -10.75 -15.76 -3.08
CA TYR A 16 -11.68 -15.24 -2.07
C TYR A 16 -13.08 -15.84 -2.21
N PRO A 17 -13.81 -16.07 -1.10
CA PRO A 17 -15.21 -16.45 -1.17
C PRO A 17 -16.05 -15.33 -1.80
N GLU A 18 -16.84 -15.63 -2.85
CA GLU A 18 -17.69 -14.62 -3.52
C GLU A 18 -18.66 -13.94 -2.52
N SER A 19 -19.12 -14.69 -1.51
CA SER A 19 -19.98 -14.19 -0.43
C SER A 19 -19.35 -13.02 0.34
N PHE A 20 -18.02 -12.90 0.39
CA PHE A 20 -17.36 -11.76 1.02
C PHE A 20 -17.50 -10.50 0.18
N LEU A 21 -17.38 -10.62 -1.15
CA LEU A 21 -17.58 -9.50 -2.06
C LEU A 21 -19.05 -9.06 -2.11
N GLU A 22 -19.99 -10.00 -2.07
CA GLU A 22 -21.42 -9.71 -1.99
C GLU A 22 -21.76 -8.91 -0.72
N ARG A 23 -21.31 -9.39 0.45
CA ARG A 23 -21.48 -8.69 1.74
C ARG A 23 -20.83 -7.31 1.73
N TRP A 24 -19.61 -7.21 1.18
CA TRP A 24 -18.92 -5.92 1.04
C TRP A 24 -19.72 -4.91 0.21
N ARG A 25 -20.28 -5.34 -0.93
CA ARG A 25 -21.15 -4.51 -1.78
C ARG A 25 -22.42 -4.09 -1.07
N ALA A 26 -22.96 -4.95 -0.20
CA ALA A 26 -24.12 -4.66 0.65
C ALA A 26 -23.81 -3.75 1.85
N GLY A 27 -22.54 -3.35 2.04
CA GLY A 27 -22.12 -2.49 3.14
C GLY A 27 -21.79 -3.22 4.44
N ASP A 28 -21.72 -4.55 4.42
CA ASP A 28 -21.18 -5.35 5.51
C ASP A 28 -19.66 -5.43 5.40
N TYR A 29 -18.99 -4.70 6.31
CA TYR A 29 -17.54 -4.64 6.40
C TYR A 29 -16.95 -5.55 7.49
N SER A 30 -17.75 -6.46 8.05
CA SER A 30 -17.39 -7.31 9.20
C SER A 30 -16.13 -8.15 8.95
N MET A 31 -15.92 -8.61 7.72
CA MET A 31 -14.69 -9.30 7.29
C MET A 31 -13.44 -8.52 7.70
N LEU A 32 -13.42 -7.20 7.48
CA LEU A 32 -12.29 -6.36 7.85
C LEU A 32 -12.34 -5.94 9.31
N THR A 33 -13.50 -5.49 9.81
CA THR A 33 -13.58 -4.91 11.16
C THR A 33 -13.35 -5.94 12.27
N ASN A 34 -13.71 -7.21 12.04
CA ASN A 34 -13.56 -8.29 13.01
C ASN A 34 -12.22 -9.04 12.87
N SER A 35 -11.38 -8.68 11.90
CA SER A 35 -10.07 -9.32 11.69
C SER A 35 -9.00 -8.81 12.67
N HIS A 36 -7.78 -9.35 12.58
CA HIS A 36 -6.60 -8.84 13.29
C HIS A 36 -5.88 -7.69 12.57
N ALA A 37 -6.43 -7.19 11.45
CA ALA A 37 -5.82 -6.08 10.73
C ALA A 37 -5.63 -4.83 11.61
N SER A 38 -4.61 -4.03 11.29
CA SER A 38 -4.35 -2.75 11.94
C SER A 38 -5.60 -1.87 11.98
N ASP A 39 -5.84 -1.29 13.15
CA ASP A 39 -6.92 -0.33 13.41
C ASP A 39 -6.96 0.82 12.39
N TYR A 40 -5.79 1.28 11.96
CA TYR A 40 -5.67 2.31 10.94
C TYR A 40 -6.28 1.84 9.61
N ILE A 41 -5.88 0.65 9.14
CA ILE A 41 -6.38 0.05 7.88
C ILE A 41 -7.89 -0.14 7.95
N LYS A 42 -8.38 -0.75 9.05
CA LYS A 42 -9.82 -0.96 9.27
C LYS A 42 -10.60 0.35 9.11
N LYS A 43 -10.20 1.39 9.85
CA LYS A 43 -10.90 2.68 9.88
C LYS A 43 -10.86 3.39 8.51
N ILE A 44 -9.70 3.46 7.86
CA ILE A 44 -9.56 4.21 6.60
C ILE A 44 -10.23 3.52 5.42
N ILE A 45 -10.11 2.19 5.32
CA ILE A 45 -10.73 1.44 4.23
C ILE A 45 -12.26 1.51 4.37
N VAL A 46 -12.81 1.27 5.56
CA VAL A 46 -14.27 1.37 5.79
C VAL A 46 -14.77 2.79 5.51
N HIS A 47 -14.05 3.82 5.97
CA HIS A 47 -14.39 5.21 5.65
C HIS A 47 -14.45 5.45 4.13
N LYS A 48 -13.47 4.95 3.37
CA LYS A 48 -13.44 5.10 1.90
C LYS A 48 -14.51 4.27 1.19
N ALA A 49 -14.81 3.07 1.68
CA ALA A 49 -15.83 2.18 1.13
C ALA A 49 -17.24 2.74 1.33
N LYS A 50 -17.55 3.30 2.50
CA LYS A 50 -18.83 4.00 2.75
C LYS A 50 -19.05 5.17 1.79
N ASN A 51 -17.99 5.90 1.47
CA ASN A 51 -18.06 7.05 0.54
C ASN A 51 -18.10 6.64 -0.94
N ARG A 52 -17.69 5.41 -1.27
CA ARG A 52 -17.58 4.89 -2.64
C ARG A 52 -17.97 3.41 -2.65
N PRO A 53 -19.28 3.11 -2.47
CA PRO A 53 -19.77 1.76 -2.33
C PRO A 53 -19.57 0.93 -3.61
N GLY A 54 -19.67 -0.39 -3.49
CA GLY A 54 -19.46 -1.35 -4.57
C GLY A 54 -18.19 -2.18 -4.36
N ARG A 55 -17.51 -2.54 -5.47
CA ARG A 55 -16.31 -3.41 -5.43
C ARG A 55 -15.05 -2.73 -4.88
N ARG A 56 -15.02 -1.40 -4.82
CA ARG A 56 -13.79 -0.66 -4.46
C ARG A 56 -13.34 -1.00 -3.03
N PHE A 57 -12.02 -1.04 -2.84
CA PHE A 57 -11.33 -1.35 -1.58
C PHE A 57 -11.52 -2.78 -1.04
N PHE A 58 -12.30 -3.63 -1.72
CA PHE A 58 -12.52 -5.01 -1.30
C PHE A 58 -11.21 -5.80 -1.27
N GLY A 59 -10.38 -5.68 -2.31
CA GLY A 59 -9.15 -6.45 -2.40
C GLY A 59 -8.18 -6.11 -1.27
N GLU A 60 -7.98 -4.82 -1.01
CA GLU A 60 -7.15 -4.33 0.08
C GLU A 60 -7.69 -4.76 1.46
N ALA A 61 -9.03 -4.71 1.62
CA ALA A 61 -9.69 -5.20 2.83
C ALA A 61 -9.46 -6.69 3.03
N TYR A 62 -9.64 -7.50 1.99
CA TYR A 62 -9.49 -8.95 2.06
C TYR A 62 -8.06 -9.36 2.37
N ILE A 63 -7.08 -8.74 1.71
CA ILE A 63 -5.65 -8.96 1.99
C ILE A 63 -5.35 -8.65 3.45
N ALA A 64 -5.70 -7.44 3.91
CA ALA A 64 -5.39 -7.01 5.27
C ALA A 64 -6.07 -7.89 6.34
N SER A 65 -7.27 -8.40 6.05
CA SER A 65 -8.02 -9.28 6.98
C SER A 65 -7.39 -10.66 7.15
N ASN A 66 -6.52 -11.07 6.21
CA ASN A 66 -5.91 -12.40 6.15
C ASN A 66 -4.38 -12.34 6.23
N MET A 67 -3.85 -11.32 6.91
CA MET A 67 -2.42 -11.16 7.13
C MET A 67 -2.15 -10.83 8.59
N GLU A 68 -1.20 -11.55 9.17
CA GLU A 68 -0.60 -11.19 10.45
C GLU A 68 0.25 -9.92 10.29
N MET A 69 0.14 -9.01 11.25
CA MET A 69 0.89 -7.75 11.23
C MET A 69 1.08 -7.18 12.63
N ILE A 70 2.25 -6.59 12.88
CA ILE A 70 2.47 -5.73 14.05
C ILE A 70 1.84 -4.36 13.79
N GLU A 71 2.11 -3.79 12.62
CA GLU A 71 1.56 -2.52 12.18
C GLU A 71 1.16 -2.60 10.70
N GLY A 72 0.20 -1.77 10.30
CA GLY A 72 -0.28 -1.76 8.92
C GLY A 72 -0.90 -0.43 8.52
N TRP A 73 -0.66 -0.04 7.27
CA TRP A 73 -1.03 1.25 6.70
C TRP A 73 -1.61 1.11 5.29
N TYR A 74 -2.73 1.77 5.04
CA TYR A 74 -3.26 2.01 3.69
C TYR A 74 -2.61 3.25 3.08
N THR A 75 -1.97 3.10 1.93
CA THR A 75 -0.93 4.03 1.43
C THR A 75 -1.40 4.93 0.28
N SER A 76 -2.70 4.99 -0.01
CA SER A 76 -3.34 5.70 -1.15
C SER A 76 -3.01 7.20 -1.34
N TYR A 77 -2.09 7.72 -0.56
CA TYR A 77 -1.51 9.05 -0.65
C TYR A 77 -0.38 9.13 -1.67
N LYS A 78 -0.10 10.34 -2.16
CA LYS A 78 1.01 10.61 -3.08
C LYS A 78 2.36 10.75 -2.36
N TRP A 79 2.63 9.93 -1.35
CA TRP A 79 3.76 10.11 -0.43
C TRP A 79 5.15 9.88 -1.04
N LEU A 80 5.24 9.16 -2.16
CA LEU A 80 6.49 9.05 -2.93
C LEU A 80 6.91 10.33 -3.66
N THR A 81 6.06 11.37 -3.69
CA THR A 81 6.26 12.50 -4.62
C THR A 81 5.75 13.86 -4.13
N ALA A 82 4.96 13.90 -3.07
CA ALA A 82 4.37 15.14 -2.59
C ALA A 82 5.17 15.65 -1.37
N PRO A 83 5.76 16.86 -1.44
CA PRO A 83 6.61 17.39 -0.37
C PRO A 83 5.93 17.52 1.00
N LYS A 84 4.59 17.65 1.03
CA LYS A 84 3.82 17.70 2.28
C LYS A 84 4.07 16.52 3.22
N TRP A 85 4.51 15.37 2.68
CA TRP A 85 4.84 14.18 3.47
C TRP A 85 6.24 14.22 4.09
N ILE A 86 7.10 15.15 3.69
CA ILE A 86 8.39 15.44 4.33
C ILE A 86 8.18 16.46 5.45
N VAL A 87 7.47 17.55 5.15
CA VAL A 87 7.32 18.68 6.10
C VAL A 87 6.21 18.47 7.13
N GLY A 88 5.16 17.71 6.79
CA GLY A 88 4.00 17.51 7.66
C GLY A 88 2.98 18.66 7.66
N GLU A 89 3.24 19.72 6.90
CA GLU A 89 2.36 20.89 6.72
C GLU A 89 1.22 20.62 5.73
N GLY A 90 0.04 21.19 6.00
CA GLY A 90 -1.15 21.02 5.16
C GLY A 90 -1.75 19.60 5.16
N LEU A 91 -1.32 18.74 6.09
CA LEU A 91 -1.92 17.43 6.30
C LEU A 91 -3.25 17.55 7.03
N LYS A 92 -4.27 16.85 6.53
CA LYS A 92 -5.56 16.78 7.21
C LYS A 92 -5.43 16.06 8.56
N PRO A 93 -6.16 16.51 9.60
CA PRO A 93 -6.21 15.76 10.85
C PRO A 93 -6.78 14.34 10.63
N GLY A 94 -6.43 13.41 11.50
CA GLY A 94 -6.83 12.00 11.39
C GLY A 94 -5.87 11.18 10.53
N PHE A 95 -6.36 10.65 9.40
CA PHE A 95 -5.62 9.64 8.62
C PHE A 95 -4.30 10.17 8.03
N GLU A 96 -4.29 11.37 7.43
CA GLU A 96 -3.05 11.91 6.84
C GLU A 96 -1.99 12.15 7.91
N LYS A 97 -2.36 12.75 9.05
CA LYS A 97 -1.41 12.98 10.14
C LYS A 97 -0.86 11.66 10.71
N SER A 98 -1.71 10.66 10.90
CA SER A 98 -1.30 9.35 11.41
C SER A 98 -0.34 8.64 10.44
N PHE A 99 -0.65 8.67 9.15
CA PHE A 99 0.22 8.10 8.12
C PHE A 99 1.57 8.83 8.03
N TYR A 100 1.57 10.16 8.15
CA TYR A 100 2.81 10.95 8.20
C TYR A 100 3.69 10.56 9.40
N LEU A 101 3.10 10.41 10.58
CA LEU A 101 3.84 9.99 11.77
C LEU A 101 4.45 8.59 11.57
N ALA A 102 3.74 7.68 10.90
CA ALA A 102 4.27 6.38 10.53
C ALA A 102 5.48 6.47 9.59
N LEU A 103 5.40 7.30 8.54
CA LEU A 103 6.53 7.55 7.64
C LEU A 103 7.75 8.06 8.41
N MET A 104 7.55 9.03 9.31
CA MET A 104 8.65 9.59 10.10
C MET A 104 9.26 8.57 11.07
N LYS A 105 8.41 7.79 11.75
CA LYS A 105 8.84 6.75 12.71
C LYS A 105 9.66 5.65 12.04
N HIS A 106 9.20 5.16 10.89
CA HIS A 106 9.68 3.89 10.34
C HIS A 106 10.62 4.03 9.14
N ILE A 107 10.37 5.02 8.28
CA ILE A 107 11.18 5.30 7.09
C ILE A 107 12.19 6.41 7.37
N GLY A 108 11.78 7.42 8.14
CA GLY A 108 12.62 8.56 8.49
C GLY A 108 12.64 9.64 7.40
N LYS A 109 12.90 10.87 7.84
CA LYS A 109 12.87 12.06 6.98
C LYS A 109 13.90 12.01 5.86
N ASP A 110 15.13 11.62 6.17
CA ASP A 110 16.24 11.66 5.21
C ASP A 110 16.04 10.64 4.08
N CYS A 111 15.64 9.41 4.41
CA CYS A 111 15.27 8.40 3.42
C CYS A 111 14.13 8.89 2.53
N LEU A 112 13.09 9.49 3.13
CA LEU A 112 11.96 10.03 2.38
C LEU A 112 12.36 11.18 1.44
N ILE A 113 13.26 12.07 1.86
CA ILE A 113 13.83 13.13 1.00
C ILE A 113 14.53 12.50 -0.20
N SER A 114 15.48 11.60 0.02
CA SER A 114 16.24 10.96 -1.06
C SER A 114 15.33 10.19 -2.03
N LEU A 115 14.32 9.51 -1.51
CA LEU A 115 13.31 8.83 -2.32
C LEU A 115 12.52 9.82 -3.19
N GLN A 116 11.99 10.90 -2.61
CA GLN A 116 11.17 11.87 -3.35
C GLN A 116 11.97 12.66 -4.39
N GLU A 117 13.26 12.92 -4.14
CA GLU A 117 14.16 13.53 -5.11
C GLU A 117 14.32 12.66 -6.37
N GLU A 118 14.56 11.35 -6.20
CA GLU A 118 14.62 10.43 -7.34
C GLU A 118 13.26 10.25 -8.02
N ALA A 119 12.17 10.18 -7.24
CA ALA A 119 10.84 10.10 -7.79
C ALA A 119 10.52 11.32 -8.67
N THR A 120 10.97 12.51 -8.28
CA THR A 120 10.82 13.74 -9.06
C THR A 120 11.60 13.71 -10.37
N LYS A 121 12.82 13.14 -10.36
CA LYS A 121 13.60 12.92 -11.59
C LYS A 121 12.86 11.99 -12.56
N LEU A 122 12.21 10.94 -12.05
CA LEU A 122 11.40 10.03 -12.86
C LEU A 122 10.14 10.69 -13.42
N VAL A 123 9.44 11.52 -12.64
CA VAL A 123 8.24 12.25 -13.11
C VAL A 123 8.54 13.15 -14.32
N ARG A 124 9.73 13.73 -14.39
CA ARG A 124 10.13 14.58 -15.54
C ARG A 124 10.30 13.78 -16.83
N LYS A 125 10.58 12.48 -16.74
CA LYS A 125 10.91 11.60 -17.88
C LYS A 125 9.79 10.61 -18.20
N TYR A 126 8.95 10.27 -17.22
CA TYR A 126 7.96 9.19 -17.29
C TYR A 126 6.69 9.53 -16.49
N LYS A 127 5.73 8.60 -16.45
CA LYS A 127 4.56 8.71 -15.57
C LYS A 127 4.97 8.71 -14.10
N LYS A 128 4.24 9.50 -13.31
CA LYS A 128 4.44 9.67 -11.87
C LYS A 128 4.38 8.34 -11.10
N PRO A 129 5.42 7.97 -10.32
CA PRO A 129 5.44 6.72 -9.58
C PRO A 129 4.35 6.70 -8.49
N VAL A 130 3.82 5.50 -8.22
CA VAL A 130 2.74 5.28 -7.24
C VAL A 130 3.14 4.14 -6.30
N ALA A 131 2.85 4.30 -5.01
CA ALA A 131 3.12 3.27 -4.00
C ALA A 131 2.11 2.12 -4.10
N PRO A 132 2.50 0.89 -3.71
CA PRO A 132 1.57 -0.23 -3.50
C PRO A 132 0.49 0.14 -2.49
N ASP A 133 -0.73 -0.36 -2.64
CA ASP A 133 -1.91 -0.01 -1.83
C ASP A 133 -1.76 -0.17 -0.31
N LEU A 134 -1.01 -1.19 0.12
CA LEU A 134 -0.79 -1.54 1.52
C LEU A 134 0.70 -1.52 1.86
N TRP A 135 0.98 -1.13 3.10
CA TRP A 135 2.28 -1.28 3.74
C TRP A 135 2.07 -1.93 5.11
N ILE A 136 2.61 -3.14 5.27
CA ILE A 136 2.48 -3.97 6.45
C ILE A 136 3.88 -4.19 7.04
N ILE A 137 3.98 -4.14 8.36
CA ILE A 137 5.17 -4.56 9.10
C ILE A 137 4.81 -5.90 9.75
N ASP A 138 5.46 -6.97 9.32
CA ASP A 138 5.22 -8.31 9.86
C ASP A 138 5.93 -8.53 11.21
N ASN A 139 5.75 -9.73 11.77
CA ASN A 139 6.31 -10.11 13.07
C ASN A 139 7.84 -10.15 13.09
N ASP A 140 8.48 -10.28 11.92
CA ASP A 140 9.94 -10.25 11.78
C ASP A 140 10.47 -8.82 11.55
N GLY A 141 9.57 -7.82 11.53
CA GLY A 141 9.90 -6.43 11.27
C GLY A 141 10.19 -6.11 9.80
N CYS A 142 9.85 -7.01 8.87
CA CYS A 142 9.99 -6.79 7.44
C CYS A 142 8.84 -5.92 6.91
N PHE A 143 9.18 -5.00 6.00
CA PHE A 143 8.23 -4.06 5.41
C PHE A 143 7.69 -4.67 4.13
N ASN A 144 6.47 -5.20 4.22
CA ASN A 144 5.73 -5.79 3.12
C ASN A 144 4.87 -4.71 2.45
N PHE A 145 5.26 -4.28 1.26
CA PHE A 145 4.46 -3.39 0.44
C PHE A 145 3.68 -4.19 -0.60
N ILE A 146 2.35 -4.10 -0.57
CA ILE A 146 1.47 -5.00 -1.31
C ILE A 146 0.54 -4.21 -2.20
N GLU A 147 0.52 -4.56 -3.47
CA GLU A 147 -0.43 -4.07 -4.47
C GLU A 147 -1.56 -5.10 -4.63
N SER A 148 -2.80 -4.63 -4.50
CA SER A 148 -4.00 -5.45 -4.66
C SER A 148 -4.46 -5.44 -6.12
N LYS A 149 -4.72 -6.61 -6.71
CA LYS A 149 -5.32 -6.73 -8.04
C LYS A 149 -6.55 -7.63 -8.00
N LEU A 150 -7.67 -7.13 -8.51
CA LEU A 150 -8.88 -7.92 -8.75
C LEU A 150 -8.95 -8.36 -10.21
N PRO A 151 -9.88 -9.26 -10.58
CA PRO A 151 -10.00 -9.70 -11.96
C PRO A 151 -10.22 -8.51 -12.91
N GLY A 152 -9.38 -8.46 -13.94
CA GLY A 152 -9.33 -7.38 -14.94
C GLY A 152 -8.38 -6.23 -14.62
N ASP A 153 -7.77 -6.21 -13.43
CA ASP A 153 -6.76 -5.20 -13.08
C ASP A 153 -5.37 -5.64 -13.54
N PHE A 154 -4.53 -4.67 -13.91
CA PHE A 154 -3.16 -4.92 -14.35
C PHE A 154 -2.18 -3.98 -13.64
N ILE A 155 -0.93 -4.43 -13.47
CA ILE A 155 0.14 -3.59 -12.93
C ILE A 155 0.57 -2.58 -14.00
N GLY A 156 0.44 -1.29 -13.69
CA GLY A 156 0.92 -0.22 -14.55
C GLY A 156 2.43 0.03 -14.42
N LYS A 157 3.06 0.53 -15.49
CA LYS A 157 4.49 0.94 -15.48
C LYS A 157 4.83 1.94 -14.35
N HIS A 158 3.89 2.81 -13.99
CA HIS A 158 4.05 3.78 -12.92
C HIS A 158 4.03 3.14 -11.52
N GLN A 159 3.37 2.00 -11.37
CA GLN A 159 3.39 1.22 -10.12
C GLN A 159 4.74 0.52 -10.00
N LEU A 160 5.20 -0.15 -11.06
CA LEU A 160 6.56 -0.74 -11.10
C LEU A 160 7.66 0.28 -10.79
N ALA A 161 7.53 1.51 -11.28
CA ALA A 161 8.46 2.59 -10.93
C ALA A 161 8.42 2.95 -9.44
N GLY A 162 7.24 2.98 -8.82
CA GLY A 162 7.12 3.17 -7.38
C GLY A 162 7.68 2.01 -6.58
N PHE A 163 7.51 0.78 -7.05
CA PHE A 163 8.04 -0.44 -6.42
C PHE A 163 9.57 -0.38 -6.39
N ALA A 164 10.19 -0.10 -7.54
CA ALA A 164 11.65 0.02 -7.64
C ALA A 164 12.22 1.13 -6.75
N LEU A 165 11.51 2.25 -6.58
CA LEU A 165 11.91 3.31 -5.64
C LEU A 165 11.87 2.83 -4.19
N ILE A 166 10.77 2.17 -3.79
CA ILE A 166 10.61 1.66 -2.43
C ILE A 166 11.69 0.62 -2.13
N GLU A 167 11.89 -0.37 -3.00
CA GLU A 167 12.91 -1.40 -2.84
C GLU A 167 14.30 -0.78 -2.70
N LYS A 168 14.65 0.19 -3.56
CA LYS A 168 15.97 0.82 -3.53
C LYS A 168 16.20 1.66 -2.28
N PHE A 169 15.24 2.49 -1.88
CA PHE A 169 15.45 3.51 -0.85
C PHE A 169 15.03 3.03 0.53
N VAL A 170 13.85 2.43 0.65
CA VAL A 170 13.38 1.86 1.92
C VAL A 170 14.15 0.57 2.22
N GLY A 171 14.45 -0.24 1.20
CA GLY A 171 15.26 -1.45 1.34
C GLY A 171 16.69 -1.20 1.83
N ALA A 172 17.20 0.02 1.67
CA ALA A 172 18.51 0.41 2.19
C ALA A 172 18.51 0.66 3.72
N VAL A 173 17.33 0.86 4.32
CA VAL A 173 17.19 1.16 5.76
C VAL A 173 16.39 0.09 6.53
N LYS A 174 15.60 -0.73 5.82
CA LYS A 174 14.74 -1.78 6.38
C LYS A 174 14.70 -2.99 5.45
N PRO A 175 14.52 -4.21 5.98
CA PRO A 175 14.12 -5.34 5.14
C PRO A 175 12.81 -5.02 4.43
N VAL A 176 12.77 -5.19 3.11
CA VAL A 176 11.61 -4.86 2.28
C VAL A 176 11.24 -6.05 1.41
N SER A 177 9.94 -6.33 1.35
CA SER A 177 9.32 -7.23 0.38
C SER A 177 8.28 -6.46 -0.41
N ILE A 178 8.26 -6.65 -1.73
CA ILE A 178 7.25 -6.05 -2.60
C ILE A 178 6.45 -7.16 -3.26
N GLY A 179 5.15 -7.15 -2.99
CA GLY A 179 4.21 -8.17 -3.45
C GLY A 179 3.11 -7.59 -4.33
N VAL A 180 2.66 -8.39 -5.30
CA VAL A 180 1.36 -8.21 -5.95
C VAL A 180 0.50 -9.41 -5.60
N MET A 181 -0.66 -9.12 -5.03
CA MET A 181 -1.66 -10.12 -4.70
C MET A 181 -2.78 -10.07 -5.74
N ASP A 182 -2.75 -11.05 -6.63
CA ASP A 182 -3.79 -11.27 -7.63
C ASP A 182 -4.92 -12.09 -7.00
N MET A 183 -6.10 -11.49 -6.91
CA MET A 183 -7.27 -12.07 -6.27
C MET A 183 -8.31 -12.46 -7.30
N ALA A 184 -8.91 -13.63 -7.11
CA ALA A 184 -9.99 -14.16 -7.92
C ALA A 184 -11.02 -14.85 -7.02
N PRO A 185 -12.30 -14.92 -7.42
CA PRO A 185 -13.27 -15.66 -6.65
C PRO A 185 -12.92 -17.16 -6.64
N GLU A 186 -13.26 -17.82 -5.54
CA GLU A 186 -13.25 -19.28 -5.43
C GLU A 186 -14.14 -19.88 -6.53
N LYS A 187 -13.70 -21.02 -7.09
CA LYS A 187 -14.44 -21.74 -8.13
C LYS A 187 -15.50 -22.66 -7.51
#